data_AF-A0A7S2WFQ7-F1
#
_entry.id   AF-A0A7S2WFQ7-F1
#
_cell.length_a   1.000
_cell.length_b   1.000
_cell.length_c   1.000
_cell.angle_alpha   90.00
_cell.angle_beta   90.00
_cell.angle_gamma   90.00
#
_symmetry.space_group_name_H-M   'P 1'
#
loop_
_entity.id
_entity.type
_entity.pdbx_description
1 polymer ?
#
loop_
_entity_poly.entity_id
_entity_poly.type
_entity_poly.pdbx_seq_one_letter_code
_entity_poly.pdbx_strand_id
1 'polypeptide(L)'
;HFNYASDHTNAPPLPIHSTNEATTKKDIHNSHAFGHSKTATISNDVPTITGSHLGRSKKKEQQYNTQSTPSHEMRNTHDPKLAINANTLNGSTSFNQEELKRHILIEWALNPPSYKSLRSIAQLVSSLNVTFPPAFGLKSHEYFRKWKPFSAGALETGDEAVLKKAVRKTKVFLHPDKRPNDLSPNLEFLFKMLWDVISDAWEIHQQ
;
A
#
# COMPACT_ATOMS: atom_id res chain seq x y z
N HIS A 1 45.23 -23.53 30.20
CA HIS A 1 45.73 -22.16 29.98
C HIS A 1 44.64 -21.35 29.30
N PHE A 2 44.06 -20.41 30.04
CA PHE A 2 43.11 -19.41 29.55
C PHE A 2 43.92 -18.25 28.95
N ASN A 3 43.60 -17.85 27.71
CA ASN A 3 43.98 -16.54 27.18
C ASN A 3 42.70 -15.81 26.79
N TYR A 4 42.26 -14.93 27.68
CA TYR A 4 41.39 -13.80 27.36
C TYR A 4 42.30 -12.69 26.84
N ALA A 5 42.03 -12.19 25.63
CA ALA A 5 42.58 -10.94 25.14
C ALA A 5 41.43 -9.98 24.84
N SER A 6 41.50 -8.85 25.52
CA SER A 6 40.55 -7.75 25.52
C SER A 6 40.65 -6.86 24.28
N ASP A 7 39.59 -6.07 24.10
CA ASP A 7 39.54 -4.74 23.50
C ASP A 7 39.86 -4.55 22.01
N HIS A 8 38.88 -4.04 21.26
CA HIS A 8 38.80 -2.60 20.99
C HIS A 8 37.45 -2.27 20.30
N THR A 9 36.62 -1.51 21.01
CA THR A 9 35.43 -0.85 20.44
C THR A 9 35.88 0.35 19.62
N ASN A 10 35.64 0.30 18.31
CA ASN A 10 35.85 1.43 17.41
C ASN A 10 34.47 1.96 16.99
N ALA A 11 33.90 2.82 17.83
CA ALA A 11 32.65 3.51 17.55
C ALA A 11 32.93 4.74 16.67
N PRO A 12 32.25 4.91 15.52
CA PRO A 12 32.38 6.12 14.71
C PRO A 12 31.72 7.32 15.41
N PRO A 13 32.31 8.54 15.29
CA PRO A 13 31.75 9.74 15.88
C PRO A 13 30.45 10.18 15.19
N LEU A 14 29.45 10.52 15.99
CA LEU A 14 28.18 11.07 15.54
C LEU A 14 28.35 12.52 15.04
N PRO A 15 27.64 12.92 13.97
CA PRO A 15 27.60 14.29 13.52
C PRO A 15 26.78 15.17 14.48
N ILE A 16 27.45 16.19 15.00
CA ILE A 16 26.94 17.30 15.80
C ILE A 16 25.87 18.10 15.04
N HIS A 17 24.73 18.28 15.69
CA HIS A 17 23.61 19.13 15.28
C HIS A 17 24.05 20.61 15.12
N SER A 18 23.73 21.23 13.98
CA SER A 18 23.66 22.69 13.87
C SER A 18 22.21 23.14 13.97
N THR A 19 21.89 23.79 15.08
CA THR A 19 20.65 24.53 15.35
C THR A 19 20.70 25.87 14.64
N ASN A 20 19.79 26.07 13.68
CA ASN A 20 19.53 27.38 13.10
C ASN A 20 18.11 27.81 13.51
N GLU A 21 18.04 28.55 14.61
CA GLU A 21 16.86 29.32 15.01
C GLU A 21 16.74 30.54 14.07
N ALA A 22 15.60 30.66 13.38
CA ALA A 22 15.23 31.89 12.69
C ALA A 22 13.77 32.22 13.03
N THR A 23 13.61 32.97 14.12
CA THR A 23 12.39 33.66 14.48
C THR A 23 12.14 34.78 13.46
N THR A 24 11.05 34.75 12.72
CA THR A 24 10.55 35.95 12.03
C THR A 24 9.06 36.10 12.30
N LYS A 25 8.76 36.93 13.31
CA LYS A 25 7.46 37.60 13.45
C LYS A 25 7.29 38.55 12.27
N LYS A 26 6.19 38.43 11.54
CA LYS A 26 5.62 39.52 10.74
C LYS A 26 4.13 39.58 11.00
N ASP A 27 3.78 40.47 11.92
CA ASP A 27 2.49 41.13 11.95
C ASP A 27 2.38 42.02 10.71
N ILE A 28 1.39 41.76 9.85
CA ILE A 28 0.88 42.75 8.90
C ILE A 28 -0.64 42.65 8.91
N HIS A 29 -1.25 43.60 9.61
CA HIS A 29 -2.61 44.05 9.31
C HIS A 29 -2.64 44.55 7.86
N ASN A 30 -3.61 44.12 7.05
CA ASN A 30 -4.25 45.04 6.12
C ASN A 30 -5.64 44.56 5.73
N SER A 31 -6.63 45.35 6.14
CA SER A 31 -7.98 45.38 5.61
C SER A 31 -7.98 46.10 4.26
N HIS A 32 -8.63 45.53 3.24
CA HIS A 32 -9.36 46.32 2.25
C HIS A 32 -10.35 45.46 1.45
N ALA A 33 -11.55 46.02 1.29
CA ALA A 33 -12.66 45.55 0.49
C ALA A 33 -12.52 45.95 -0.99
N PHE A 34 -13.54 45.58 -1.78
CA PHE A 34 -13.77 45.81 -3.22
C PHE A 34 -12.97 44.87 -4.14
N GLY A 35 -13.59 44.11 -5.05
CA GLY A 35 -14.70 44.44 -5.94
C GLY A 35 -14.16 44.50 -7.38
N HIS A 36 -14.99 44.16 -8.38
CA HIS A 36 -14.73 44.21 -9.84
C HIS A 36 -14.17 42.93 -10.52
N SER A 37 -15.12 42.12 -10.98
CA SER A 37 -15.39 41.77 -12.38
C SER A 37 -14.32 41.93 -13.48
N LYS A 38 -14.32 40.90 -14.37
CA LYS A 38 -14.23 40.91 -15.86
C LYS A 38 -12.90 40.61 -16.57
N THR A 39 -13.00 39.53 -17.38
CA THR A 39 -12.63 39.34 -18.81
C THR A 39 -11.18 39.20 -19.27
N ALA A 40 -11.02 38.19 -20.15
CA ALA A 40 -10.20 38.16 -21.38
C ALA A 40 -8.68 38.05 -21.19
N THR A 41 -7.84 37.47 -22.04
CA THR A 41 -7.90 36.72 -23.32
C THR A 41 -6.41 36.54 -23.71
N ILE A 42 -6.04 35.37 -24.27
CA ILE A 42 -4.87 35.10 -25.16
C ILE A 42 -3.45 35.38 -24.60
N SER A 43 -2.60 34.34 -24.57
CA SER A 43 -1.48 34.27 -25.53
C SER A 43 -0.82 32.88 -25.56
N ASN A 44 -0.70 32.37 -26.78
CA ASN A 44 0.19 31.28 -27.16
C ASN A 44 1.62 31.79 -27.07
N ASP A 45 2.53 30.98 -26.54
CA ASP A 45 3.91 30.93 -27.05
C ASP A 45 4.52 29.56 -26.82
N VAL A 46 5.02 29.03 -27.93
CA VAL A 46 5.84 27.82 -28.09
C VAL A 46 7.27 28.29 -28.34
N PRO A 47 8.28 27.65 -27.74
CA PRO A 47 9.32 27.00 -28.56
C PRO A 47 9.68 25.61 -27.96
N THR A 48 9.75 24.51 -28.71
CA THR A 48 10.61 24.17 -29.87
C THR A 48 12.06 23.83 -29.46
N ILE A 49 12.40 22.55 -29.76
CA ILE A 49 13.68 21.90 -30.04
C ILE A 49 14.54 21.21 -28.94
N THR A 50 14.75 19.92 -29.24
CA THR A 50 16.00 19.11 -29.17
C THR A 50 16.48 18.55 -27.84
N GLY A 51 16.60 17.22 -27.82
CA GLY A 51 17.29 16.49 -26.76
C GLY A 51 17.36 15.00 -27.04
N SER A 52 17.94 14.65 -28.18
CA SER A 52 18.26 13.29 -28.62
C SER A 52 19.19 12.59 -27.61
N HIS A 53 18.82 11.44 -27.05
CA HIS A 53 19.81 10.41 -26.73
C HIS A 53 19.19 9.00 -26.70
N LEU A 54 19.41 8.28 -27.81
CA LEU A 54 19.31 6.82 -27.84
C LEU A 54 20.44 6.23 -26.99
N GLY A 55 20.10 5.64 -25.85
CA GLY A 55 20.97 4.81 -25.04
C GLY A 55 20.67 3.33 -25.26
N ARG A 56 21.26 2.75 -26.31
CA ARG A 56 21.18 1.34 -26.70
C ARG A 56 22.17 0.52 -25.85
N SER A 57 21.71 -0.10 -24.77
CA SER A 57 22.54 -1.03 -23.96
C SER A 57 22.01 -2.46 -23.97
N LYS A 58 22.76 -3.24 -24.76
CA LYS A 58 22.98 -4.68 -24.84
C LYS A 58 22.43 -5.57 -23.71
N LYS A 59 21.42 -6.35 -24.10
CA LYS A 59 21.34 -7.83 -24.01
C LYS A 59 22.55 -8.50 -23.32
N LYS A 60 22.34 -9.07 -22.13
CA LYS A 60 23.06 -10.26 -21.67
C LYS A 60 22.04 -11.31 -21.27
N GLU A 61 21.94 -12.27 -22.18
CA GLU A 61 21.30 -13.56 -22.07
C GLU A 61 22.14 -14.40 -21.09
N GLN A 62 21.60 -14.73 -19.92
CA GLN A 62 22.13 -15.81 -19.10
C GLN A 62 21.11 -16.95 -19.11
N GLN A 63 21.38 -17.88 -20.02
CA GLN A 63 20.98 -19.28 -19.95
C GLN A 63 21.68 -19.92 -18.74
N TYR A 64 20.97 -20.78 -17.99
CA TYR A 64 21.40 -21.92 -17.14
C TYR A 64 20.23 -22.17 -16.16
N ASN A 65 19.74 -23.36 -15.85
CA ASN A 65 20.00 -24.73 -16.27
C ASN A 65 18.76 -25.51 -15.82
N THR A 66 18.08 -26.19 -16.74
CA THR A 66 16.91 -27.02 -16.45
C THR A 66 17.43 -28.33 -15.85
N GLN A 67 17.34 -28.49 -14.52
CA GLN A 67 17.61 -29.77 -13.88
C GLN A 67 16.27 -30.42 -13.47
N SER A 68 15.83 -31.30 -14.36
CA SER A 68 14.77 -32.28 -14.16
C SER A 68 15.16 -33.22 -13.02
N THR A 69 14.33 -33.30 -11.99
CA THR A 69 14.32 -34.42 -11.04
C THR A 69 13.18 -35.39 -11.36
N PRO A 70 13.44 -36.70 -11.30
CA PRO A 70 12.54 -37.74 -11.74
C PRO A 70 11.39 -37.99 -10.76
N SER A 71 10.23 -38.27 -11.36
CA SER A 71 9.01 -38.78 -10.75
C SER A 71 9.26 -40.00 -9.86
N HIS A 72 8.86 -39.93 -8.60
CA HIS A 72 8.49 -41.11 -7.81
C HIS A 72 7.03 -40.98 -7.40
N GLU A 73 6.17 -41.46 -8.30
CA GLU A 73 4.74 -41.65 -8.08
C GLU A 73 4.57 -42.93 -7.24
N MET A 74 4.49 -42.80 -5.92
CA MET A 74 4.00 -43.88 -5.07
C MET A 74 2.48 -43.78 -4.96
N ARG A 75 1.81 -44.64 -5.73
CA ARG A 75 0.40 -45.01 -5.53
C ARG A 75 0.21 -45.46 -4.09
N ASN A 76 -0.55 -44.70 -3.32
CA ASN A 76 -1.20 -45.20 -2.10
C ASN A 76 -2.70 -45.10 -2.30
N THR A 77 -3.27 -46.20 -2.76
CA THR A 77 -4.72 -46.47 -2.75
C THR A 77 -5.16 -46.73 -1.33
N HIS A 78 -5.58 -45.68 -0.61
CA HIS A 78 -6.46 -45.82 0.53
C HIS A 78 -7.59 -44.81 0.39
N ASP A 79 -8.75 -45.37 0.07
CA ASP A 79 -10.07 -44.77 0.03
C ASP A 79 -10.58 -44.60 1.47
N PRO A 80 -10.74 -43.38 1.99
CA PRO A 80 -11.77 -43.12 2.96
C PRO A 80 -12.90 -42.36 2.25
N LYS A 81 -14.00 -43.09 2.05
CA LYS A 81 -15.32 -42.60 1.69
C LYS A 81 -15.79 -41.55 2.71
N LEU A 82 -15.30 -40.31 2.56
CA LEU A 82 -15.84 -39.14 3.23
C LEU A 82 -17.04 -38.68 2.43
N ALA A 83 -18.21 -38.82 3.04
CA ALA A 83 -19.44 -38.20 2.59
C ALA A 83 -19.23 -36.69 2.49
N ILE A 84 -18.99 -36.20 1.28
CA ILE A 84 -19.07 -34.78 0.95
C ILE A 84 -20.55 -34.43 1.02
N ASN A 85 -20.91 -33.66 2.04
CA ASN A 85 -22.23 -33.07 2.20
C ASN A 85 -22.56 -32.23 0.95
N ALA A 86 -23.35 -32.80 0.05
CA ALA A 86 -23.92 -32.12 -1.11
C ALA A 86 -25.03 -31.16 -0.62
N ASN A 87 -24.62 -30.02 -0.09
CA ASN A 87 -25.53 -28.93 0.30
C ASN A 87 -25.11 -27.59 -0.31
N THR A 88 -24.55 -27.61 -1.52
CA THR A 88 -24.12 -26.40 -2.23
C THR A 88 -24.42 -26.48 -3.72
N LEU A 89 -25.69 -26.71 -4.06
CA LEU A 89 -26.16 -26.61 -5.45
C LEU A 89 -27.36 -25.67 -5.54
N ASN A 90 -27.17 -24.43 -5.04
CA ASN A 90 -27.95 -23.27 -5.44
C ASN A 90 -26.97 -22.21 -5.95
N GLY A 91 -26.79 -22.20 -7.27
CA GLY A 91 -25.87 -21.35 -8.01
C GLY A 91 -26.26 -19.87 -7.96
N SER A 92 -25.84 -19.22 -6.89
CA SER A 92 -25.38 -17.84 -6.94
C SER A 92 -23.93 -17.87 -6.48
N THR A 93 -23.03 -17.27 -7.24
CA THR A 93 -21.60 -17.19 -6.93
C THR A 93 -21.40 -16.22 -5.76
N SER A 94 -21.98 -16.54 -4.60
CA SER A 94 -21.78 -15.84 -3.34
C SER A 94 -20.35 -16.09 -2.91
N PHE A 95 -19.46 -15.24 -3.42
CA PHE A 95 -18.08 -15.17 -2.96
C PHE A 95 -18.10 -15.16 -1.42
N ASN A 96 -17.45 -16.15 -0.80
CA ASN A 96 -17.53 -16.29 0.65
C ASN A 96 -16.78 -15.11 1.30
N GLN A 97 -17.52 -14.24 2.00
CA GLN A 97 -16.93 -13.10 2.72
C GLN A 97 -15.87 -13.56 3.73
N GLU A 98 -15.99 -14.77 4.26
CA GLU A 98 -14.99 -15.38 5.15
C GLU A 98 -13.67 -15.61 4.42
N GLU A 99 -13.70 -16.11 3.19
CA GLU A 99 -12.49 -16.33 2.39
C GLU A 99 -11.87 -14.99 1.99
N LEU A 100 -12.69 -14.01 1.59
CA LEU A 100 -12.21 -12.66 1.31
C LEU A 100 -11.56 -12.03 2.54
N LYS A 101 -12.20 -12.14 3.72
CA LYS A 101 -11.63 -11.69 4.99
C LYS A 101 -10.30 -12.39 5.28
N ARG A 102 -10.23 -13.70 5.08
CA ARG A 102 -9.02 -14.50 5.27
C ARG A 102 -7.88 -13.99 4.38
N HIS A 103 -8.14 -13.78 3.09
CA HIS A 103 -7.15 -13.25 2.15
C HIS A 103 -6.66 -11.85 2.57
N ILE A 104 -7.58 -10.92 2.87
CA ILE A 104 -7.21 -9.56 3.30
C ILE A 104 -6.33 -9.62 4.55
N LEU A 105 -6.70 -10.43 5.54
CA LEU A 105 -5.97 -10.49 6.79
C LEU A 105 -4.60 -11.15 6.63
N ILE A 106 -4.53 -12.32 5.99
CA ILE A 106 -3.29 -13.10 5.88
C ILE A 106 -2.31 -12.46 4.90
N GLU A 107 -2.79 -12.08 3.71
CA GLU A 107 -1.90 -11.65 2.64
C GLU A 107 -1.49 -10.18 2.75
N TRP A 108 -2.35 -9.35 3.34
CA TRP A 108 -2.15 -7.90 3.38
C TRP A 108 -2.04 -7.31 4.79
N ALA A 109 -2.98 -7.59 5.69
CA ALA A 109 -3.09 -6.84 6.94
C ALA A 109 -2.11 -7.28 8.03
N LEU A 110 -1.82 -8.58 8.14
CA LEU A 110 -1.05 -9.17 9.22
C LEU A 110 0.41 -9.38 8.84
N ASN A 111 1.29 -9.31 9.84
CA ASN A 111 2.71 -9.61 9.69
C ASN A 111 2.95 -11.14 9.73
N PRO A 112 3.49 -11.76 8.67
CA PRO A 112 4.00 -13.12 8.75
C PRO A 112 5.26 -13.18 9.66
N PRO A 113 5.61 -14.35 10.22
CA PRO A 113 4.96 -15.66 10.09
C PRO A 113 3.89 -15.94 11.17
N SER A 114 3.83 -15.12 12.23
CA SER A 114 2.96 -15.39 13.37
C SER A 114 1.52 -14.96 13.14
N TYR A 115 1.28 -13.99 12.25
CA TYR A 115 -0.02 -13.41 11.96
C TYR A 115 -0.76 -12.88 13.21
N LYS A 116 0.00 -12.45 14.23
CA LYS A 116 -0.54 -11.97 15.51
C LYS A 116 -0.71 -10.46 15.59
N SER A 117 0.01 -9.71 14.75
CA SER A 117 0.01 -8.25 14.75
C SER A 117 -0.21 -7.71 13.34
N LEU A 118 -0.85 -6.53 13.28
CA LEU A 118 -1.00 -5.79 12.04
C LEU A 118 0.38 -5.34 11.52
N ARG A 119 0.49 -5.21 10.20
CA ARG A 119 1.63 -4.52 9.58
C ARG A 119 1.64 -3.06 10.00
N SER A 120 2.80 -2.41 9.87
CA SER A 120 2.90 -0.97 10.16
C SER A 120 1.92 -0.17 9.30
N ILE A 121 1.38 0.92 9.85
CA ILE A 121 0.42 1.74 9.11
C ILE A 121 1.01 2.29 7.79
N ALA A 122 2.31 2.59 7.77
CA ALA A 122 3.02 2.99 6.56
C ALA A 122 2.97 1.92 5.47
N GLN A 123 3.21 0.65 5.83
CA GLN A 123 3.14 -0.49 4.90
C GLN A 123 1.72 -0.77 4.42
N LEU A 124 0.72 -0.69 5.31
CA LEU A 124 -0.68 -0.90 4.94
C LEU A 124 -1.15 0.15 3.93
N VAL A 125 -0.85 1.42 4.19
CA VAL A 125 -1.24 2.52 3.31
C VAL A 125 -0.50 2.49 1.97
N SER A 126 0.80 2.15 1.97
CA SER A 126 1.60 2.08 0.74
C SER A 126 1.18 0.92 -0.17
N SER A 127 0.77 -0.21 0.42
CA SER A 127 0.38 -1.42 -0.31
C SER A 127 -1.13 -1.55 -0.54
N LEU A 128 -1.95 -0.61 -0.10
CA LEU A 128 -3.42 -0.70 -0.16
C LEU A 128 -3.94 -1.10 -1.55
N ASN A 129 -3.34 -0.59 -2.62
CA ASN A 129 -3.77 -0.85 -3.99
C ASN A 129 -3.67 -2.32 -4.42
N VAL A 130 -2.86 -3.15 -3.74
CA VAL A 130 -2.78 -4.60 -4.06
C VAL A 130 -4.05 -5.35 -3.66
N THR A 131 -4.86 -4.77 -2.76
CA THR A 131 -6.14 -5.33 -2.32
C THR A 131 -7.30 -4.97 -3.23
N PHE A 132 -7.08 -4.08 -4.21
CA PHE A 132 -8.14 -3.58 -5.05
C PHE A 132 -8.46 -4.55 -6.20
N PRO A 133 -9.73 -4.58 -6.66
CA PRO A 133 -10.12 -5.40 -7.79
C PRO A 133 -9.21 -5.19 -9.01
N PRO A 134 -8.77 -6.25 -9.71
CA PRO A 134 -9.32 -7.62 -9.68
C PRO A 134 -8.73 -8.56 -8.62
N ALA A 135 -8.02 -8.04 -7.61
CA ALA A 135 -7.52 -8.87 -6.52
C ALA A 135 -8.65 -9.66 -5.85
N PHE A 136 -8.28 -10.84 -5.31
CA PHE A 136 -9.20 -11.76 -4.63
C PHE A 136 -10.43 -12.14 -5.47
N GLY A 137 -10.32 -12.18 -6.80
CA GLY A 137 -11.42 -12.58 -7.69
C GLY A 137 -12.59 -11.58 -7.76
N LEU A 138 -12.43 -10.36 -7.26
CA LEU A 138 -13.46 -9.33 -7.28
C LEU A 138 -13.56 -8.69 -8.67
N LYS A 139 -14.77 -8.36 -9.10
CA LYS A 139 -14.99 -7.66 -10.38
C LYS A 139 -14.35 -6.27 -10.34
N SER A 140 -13.60 -5.92 -11.39
CA SER A 140 -13.01 -4.58 -11.50
C SER A 140 -14.10 -3.49 -11.45
N HIS A 141 -13.82 -2.41 -10.74
CA HIS A 141 -14.75 -1.31 -10.53
C HIS A 141 -14.05 0.04 -10.73
N GLU A 142 -14.70 0.96 -11.45
CA GLU A 142 -14.08 2.22 -11.91
C GLU A 142 -13.65 3.12 -10.74
N TYR A 143 -14.39 3.09 -9.63
CA TYR A 143 -14.06 3.88 -8.43
C TYR A 143 -12.61 3.67 -7.94
N PHE A 144 -12.07 2.44 -8.03
CA PHE A 144 -10.70 2.16 -7.61
C PHE A 144 -9.64 2.80 -8.52
N ARG A 145 -9.97 3.17 -9.76
CA ARG A 145 -9.07 3.92 -10.65
C ARG A 145 -8.78 5.33 -10.16
N LYS A 146 -9.63 5.89 -9.29
CA LYS A 146 -9.43 7.21 -8.69
C LYS A 146 -8.33 7.19 -7.61
N TRP A 147 -7.98 6.01 -7.11
CA TRP A 147 -6.91 5.88 -6.15
C TRP A 147 -5.55 6.16 -6.79
N LYS A 148 -4.77 7.01 -6.12
CA LYS A 148 -3.37 7.27 -6.48
C LYS A 148 -2.49 6.68 -5.39
N PRO A 149 -1.75 5.59 -5.68
CA PRO A 149 -0.81 4.98 -4.75
C PRO A 149 0.21 6.00 -4.24
N PHE A 150 0.65 5.80 -3.01
CA PHE A 150 1.73 6.60 -2.44
C PHE A 150 3.08 6.05 -2.90
N SER A 151 4.08 6.93 -3.06
CA SER A 151 5.45 6.49 -3.30
C SER A 151 5.97 5.76 -2.06
N ALA A 152 6.49 4.54 -2.22
CA ALA A 152 7.03 3.75 -1.12
C ALA A 152 8.09 4.52 -0.33
N GLY A 153 9.04 5.14 -1.05
CA GLY A 153 10.11 5.91 -0.43
C GLY A 153 9.64 7.13 0.36
N ALA A 154 8.47 7.70 0.06
CA ALA A 154 7.96 8.86 0.80
C ALA A 154 7.50 8.47 2.22
N LEU A 155 6.92 7.28 2.38
CA LEU A 155 6.43 6.79 3.67
C LEU A 155 7.53 6.13 4.51
N GLU A 156 8.60 5.67 3.86
CA GLU A 156 9.78 5.08 4.54
C GLU A 156 10.67 6.11 5.22
N THR A 157 10.57 7.40 4.86
CA THR A 157 11.35 8.48 5.49
C THR A 157 11.06 8.64 6.99
N GLY A 158 9.95 8.10 7.49
CA GLY A 158 9.50 8.31 8.86
C GLY A 158 8.92 9.70 9.12
N ASP A 159 8.70 10.52 8.07
CA ASP A 159 8.05 11.82 8.22
C ASP A 159 6.57 11.62 8.62
N GLU A 160 6.28 11.92 9.88
CA GLU A 160 4.95 11.78 10.47
C GLU A 160 3.90 12.64 9.75
N ALA A 161 4.28 13.82 9.25
CA ALA A 161 3.34 14.70 8.53
C ALA A 161 2.91 14.08 7.21
N VAL A 162 3.84 13.43 6.50
CA VAL A 162 3.55 12.69 5.26
C VAL A 162 2.67 11.48 5.55
N LEU A 163 3.01 10.71 6.59
CA LEU A 163 2.24 9.53 6.99
C LEU A 163 0.80 9.90 7.40
N LYS A 164 0.62 10.91 8.25
CA LYS A 164 -0.68 11.41 8.69
C LYS A 164 -1.54 11.88 7.52
N LYS A 165 -0.93 12.57 6.54
CA LYS A 165 -1.61 12.99 5.30
C LYS A 165 -2.03 11.79 4.45
N ALA A 166 -1.17 10.77 4.34
CA ALA A 166 -1.46 9.55 3.61
C ALA A 166 -2.61 8.77 4.25
N VAL A 167 -2.57 8.55 5.56
CA VAL A 167 -3.66 7.90 6.33
C VAL A 167 -4.96 8.67 6.19
N ARG A 168 -4.95 10.00 6.32
CA ARG A 168 -6.15 10.83 6.14
C ARG A 168 -6.77 10.63 4.75
N LYS A 169 -5.95 10.65 3.69
CA LYS A 169 -6.41 10.43 2.32
C LYS A 169 -6.95 9.00 2.12
N THR A 170 -6.29 7.99 2.68
CA THR A 170 -6.77 6.61 2.70
C THR A 170 -8.14 6.48 3.36
N LYS A 171 -8.30 7.04 4.57
CA LYS A 171 -9.58 7.04 5.29
C LYS A 171 -10.65 7.73 4.45
N VAL A 172 -10.43 8.97 3.99
CA VAL A 172 -11.43 9.68 3.16
C VAL A 172 -11.86 8.86 1.94
N PHE A 173 -10.94 8.14 1.28
CA PHE A 173 -11.26 7.28 0.14
C PHE A 173 -12.09 6.05 0.52
N LEU A 174 -11.84 5.46 1.69
CA LEU A 174 -12.52 4.27 2.20
C LEU A 174 -13.78 4.57 3.03
N HIS A 175 -14.08 5.85 3.30
CA HIS A 175 -15.15 6.28 4.18
C HIS A 175 -16.52 5.73 3.73
N PRO A 176 -17.36 5.18 4.63
CA PRO A 176 -18.68 4.63 4.28
C PRO A 176 -19.52 5.57 3.41
N ASP A 177 -19.63 6.84 3.81
CA ASP A 177 -20.46 7.84 3.10
C ASP A 177 -19.92 8.28 1.73
N LYS A 178 -18.67 7.96 1.38
CA LYS A 178 -18.05 8.39 0.11
C LYS A 178 -18.01 7.28 -0.94
N ARG A 179 -18.53 6.10 -0.62
CA ARG A 179 -18.54 4.95 -1.51
C ARG A 179 -19.63 5.12 -2.58
N PRO A 180 -19.42 4.59 -3.80
CA PRO A 180 -20.47 4.52 -4.81
C PRO A 180 -21.65 3.64 -4.35
N ASN A 181 -22.86 3.99 -4.78
CA ASN A 181 -24.08 3.22 -4.48
C ASN A 181 -24.21 1.95 -5.36
N ASP A 182 -23.37 1.78 -6.37
CA ASP A 182 -23.38 0.68 -7.35
C ASP A 182 -22.35 -0.42 -7.03
N LEU A 183 -21.82 -0.44 -5.80
CA LEU A 183 -20.90 -1.48 -5.37
C LEU A 183 -21.62 -2.83 -5.17
N SER A 184 -20.93 -3.91 -5.52
CA SER A 184 -21.40 -5.24 -5.14
C SER A 184 -21.22 -5.45 -3.63
N PRO A 185 -22.01 -6.31 -2.97
CA PRO A 185 -21.90 -6.56 -1.53
C PRO A 185 -20.50 -6.99 -1.08
N ASN A 186 -19.75 -7.70 -1.93
CA ASN A 186 -18.38 -8.12 -1.63
C ASN A 186 -17.40 -6.95 -1.66
N LEU A 187 -17.62 -5.97 -2.56
CA LEU A 187 -16.83 -4.74 -2.58
C LEU A 187 -17.15 -3.86 -1.37
N GLU A 188 -18.42 -3.74 -1.00
CA GLU A 188 -18.82 -3.01 0.22
C GLU A 188 -18.16 -3.60 1.47
N PHE A 189 -18.15 -4.94 1.56
CA PHE A 189 -17.46 -5.67 2.62
C PHE A 189 -15.94 -5.42 2.60
N LEU A 190 -15.30 -5.48 1.42
CA LEU A 190 -13.88 -5.14 1.26
C LEU A 190 -13.60 -3.72 1.80
N PHE A 191 -14.38 -2.73 1.38
CA PHE A 191 -14.21 -1.34 1.83
C PHE A 191 -14.32 -1.19 3.35
N LYS A 192 -15.30 -1.87 3.95
CA LYS A 192 -15.48 -1.88 5.41
C LYS A 192 -14.26 -2.49 6.10
N MET A 193 -13.84 -3.68 5.67
CA MET A 193 -12.67 -4.37 6.22
C MET A 193 -11.39 -3.53 6.11
N LEU A 194 -11.12 -2.92 4.95
CA LEU A 194 -9.94 -2.08 4.75
C LEU A 194 -10.00 -0.83 5.65
N TRP A 195 -11.18 -0.22 5.80
CA TRP A 195 -11.36 0.94 6.68
C TRP A 195 -11.09 0.59 8.15
N ASP A 196 -11.63 -0.53 8.62
CA ASP A 196 -11.49 -1.00 10.00
C ASP A 196 -10.01 -1.28 10.30
N VAL A 197 -9.34 -2.08 9.46
CA VAL A 197 -7.91 -2.41 9.61
C VAL A 197 -7.02 -1.17 9.62
N ILE A 198 -7.25 -0.20 8.72
CA ILE A 198 -6.47 1.04 8.68
C ILE A 198 -6.74 1.91 9.91
N SER A 199 -7.97 1.92 10.41
CA SER A 199 -8.32 2.70 11.60
C SER A 199 -7.67 2.10 12.85
N ASP A 200 -7.73 0.78 13.03
CA ASP A 200 -7.10 0.06 14.13
C ASP A 200 -5.58 0.23 14.11
N ALA A 201 -4.94 0.06 12.95
CA ALA A 201 -3.51 0.23 12.81
C ALA A 201 -3.05 1.68 13.06
N TRP A 202 -3.87 2.67 12.69
CA TRP A 202 -3.58 4.07 12.99
C TRP A 202 -3.73 4.38 14.47
N GLU A 203 -4.74 3.84 15.14
CA GLU A 203 -4.92 4.00 16.59
C GLU A 203 -3.73 3.41 17.36
N ILE A 204 -3.31 2.19 17.01
CA ILE A 204 -2.12 1.54 17.60
C ILE A 204 -0.86 2.38 17.37
N HIS A 205 -0.73 3.04 16.21
CA HIS A 205 0.43 3.88 15.90
C HIS A 205 0.48 5.20 16.69
N GLN A 206 -0.65 5.66 17.24
CA GLN A 206 -0.73 6.92 18.00
C GLN A 206 -0.59 6.72 19.51
N GLN A 207 -0.55 5.47 19.99
CA GLN A 207 -0.28 5.11 21.38
C GLN A 207 1.22 5.09 21.65
#